data_AF-A0A1H9HEM5-F1
#
_entry.id   AF-A0A1H9HEM5-F1
#
_cell.length_a   1.000
_cell.length_b   1.000
_cell.length_c   1.000
_cell.angle_alpha   90.00
_cell.angle_beta   90.00
_cell.angle_gamma   90.00
#
_symmetry.space_group_name_H-M   'P 1'
#
loop_
_entity.id
_entity.type
_entity.pdbx_description
1 polymer ?
#
loop_
_entity_poly.entity_id
_entity_poly.type
_entity_poly.pdbx_seq_one_letter_code
_entity_poly.pdbx_strand_id
1 'polypeptide(L)'
;MTTNYSPLSNPDSFAKALPERITYLEGMPRNYRFNAKRGNLNFEDEKEITAGGSAFSLLPLAIRVFRAPLFKGPDRLWLEIFFLNKSGHLCGVLFHSSSVDRFYNAAGKRMVYDRVSPLGSLITVRPLPRMHPEHGPYFVADFTFEDLPTPAQNKAQEIRQAIPPIYRRDTVTHPETMLLQEGYQAPDYEAQSTEITNHAPA
;
A
#
# COMPACT_ATOMS: atom_id res chain seq x y z
N MET A 1 -16.01 21.63 -1.60
CA MET A 1 -14.90 21.29 -0.68
C MET A 1 -13.72 20.83 -1.53
N THR A 2 -12.51 21.34 -1.28
CA THR A 2 -11.31 20.93 -2.03
C THR A 2 -10.77 19.62 -1.48
N THR A 3 -10.56 18.62 -2.33
CA THR A 3 -10.01 17.32 -1.94
C THR A 3 -8.57 17.45 -1.46
N ASN A 4 -8.26 16.88 -0.29
CA ASN A 4 -6.94 16.84 0.29
C ASN A 4 -6.32 15.44 0.12
N TYR A 5 -5.42 15.33 -0.86
CA TYR A 5 -4.76 14.10 -1.24
C TYR A 5 -3.53 13.74 -0.37
N SER A 6 -3.18 14.54 0.64
CA SER A 6 -2.11 14.10 1.56
C SER A 6 -2.56 12.89 2.38
N PRO A 7 -1.65 11.96 2.74
CA PRO A 7 -1.98 10.88 3.69
C PRO A 7 -2.56 11.42 5.00
N LEU A 8 -3.56 10.72 5.53
CA LEU A 8 -4.05 10.91 6.90
C LEU A 8 -3.13 10.14 7.84
N SER A 9 -1.99 10.73 8.16
CA SER A 9 -0.90 10.05 8.88
C SER A 9 -0.74 10.48 10.33
N ASN A 10 -1.48 11.50 10.79
CA ASN A 10 -1.46 11.91 12.19
C ASN A 10 -2.38 10.96 13.01
N PRO A 11 -1.85 10.23 14.02
CA PRO A 11 -2.63 9.25 14.76
C PRO A 11 -3.88 9.81 15.45
N ASP A 12 -3.80 11.02 16.01
CA ASP A 12 -4.95 11.66 16.71
C ASP A 12 -6.08 12.01 15.74
N SER A 13 -5.72 12.51 14.56
CA SER A 13 -6.66 12.83 13.49
C SER A 13 -7.27 11.55 12.92
N PHE A 14 -6.45 10.52 12.75
CA PHE A 14 -6.90 9.21 12.29
C PHE A 14 -7.86 8.55 13.28
N ALA A 15 -7.58 8.61 14.58
CA ALA A 15 -8.45 8.08 15.63
C ALA A 15 -9.84 8.74 15.67
N LYS A 16 -9.98 9.94 15.07
CA LYS A 16 -11.25 10.67 14.93
C LYS A 16 -11.90 10.48 13.56
N ALA A 17 -11.33 9.66 12.69
CA ALA A 17 -11.93 9.35 11.40
C ALA A 17 -13.29 8.68 11.58
N LEU A 18 -14.22 9.05 10.70
CA LEU A 18 -15.59 8.58 10.70
C LEU A 18 -15.73 7.54 9.58
N PRO A 19 -15.92 6.23 9.88
CA PRO A 19 -15.98 5.20 8.86
C PRO A 19 -17.04 5.45 7.79
N GLU A 20 -18.18 6.03 8.16
CA GLU A 20 -19.27 6.37 7.24
C GLU A 20 -18.92 7.48 6.23
N ARG A 21 -17.83 8.22 6.46
CA ARG A 21 -17.29 9.21 5.53
C ARG A 21 -16.18 8.68 4.64
N ILE A 22 -15.76 7.43 4.83
CA ILE A 22 -14.73 6.81 4.01
C ILE A 22 -15.32 6.46 2.66
N THR A 23 -14.63 6.89 1.60
CA THR A 23 -15.03 6.58 0.22
C THR A 23 -14.09 5.53 -0.35
N TYR A 24 -14.66 4.41 -0.77
CA TYR A 24 -13.95 3.32 -1.42
C TYR A 24 -14.87 2.66 -2.45
N LEU A 25 -14.46 2.70 -3.72
CA LEU A 25 -15.05 1.85 -4.74
C LEU A 25 -14.36 0.50 -4.65
N GLU A 26 -15.10 -0.55 -4.28
CA GLU A 26 -14.55 -1.86 -3.98
C GLU A 26 -13.62 -2.39 -5.10
N GLY A 27 -12.43 -2.84 -4.70
CA GLY A 27 -11.37 -3.28 -5.62
C GLY A 27 -10.68 -2.16 -6.40
N MET A 28 -11.06 -0.90 -6.20
CA MET A 28 -10.55 0.28 -6.93
C MET A 28 -10.13 1.40 -5.96
N PRO A 29 -9.12 1.17 -5.08
CA PRO A 29 -8.56 2.23 -4.26
C PRO A 29 -7.91 3.29 -5.17
N ARG A 30 -7.83 4.52 -4.66
CA ARG A 30 -7.08 5.59 -5.32
C ARG A 30 -5.60 5.25 -5.42
N ASN A 31 -4.97 5.54 -6.54
CA ASN A 31 -3.61 5.09 -6.79
C ASN A 31 -2.59 6.17 -6.42
N TYR A 32 -1.64 5.78 -5.58
CA TYR A 32 -0.49 6.59 -5.21
C TYR A 32 0.79 5.89 -5.68
N ARG A 33 1.75 6.69 -6.11
CA ARG A 33 3.00 6.18 -6.66
C ARG A 33 4.19 6.81 -5.98
N PHE A 34 5.10 5.96 -5.50
CA PHE A 34 6.45 6.40 -5.17
C PHE A 34 7.25 6.59 -6.46
N ASN A 35 7.59 7.83 -6.79
CA ASN A 35 8.40 8.15 -7.96
C ASN A 35 9.89 8.02 -7.62
N ALA A 36 10.47 6.87 -7.95
CA ALA A 36 11.88 6.59 -7.71
C ALA A 36 12.85 7.54 -8.44
N LYS A 37 12.41 8.26 -9.49
CA LYS A 37 13.28 9.24 -10.18
C LYS A 37 13.43 10.53 -9.38
N ARG A 38 12.35 10.99 -8.74
CA ARG A 38 12.31 12.28 -8.01
C ARG A 38 12.30 12.12 -6.49
N GLY A 39 12.09 10.91 -5.98
CA GLY A 39 12.00 10.62 -4.56
C GLY A 39 10.80 11.29 -3.91
N ASN A 40 9.64 11.32 -4.58
CA ASN A 40 8.41 11.89 -4.04
C ASN A 40 7.22 10.94 -4.16
N LEU A 41 6.18 11.24 -3.39
CA LEU A 41 4.88 10.60 -3.48
C LEU A 41 4.00 11.40 -4.44
N ASN A 42 3.40 10.70 -5.40
CA ASN A 42 2.42 11.25 -6.31
C ASN A 42 1.04 10.62 -6.06
N PHE A 43 -0.01 11.41 -6.26
CA PHE A 43 -1.37 10.94 -6.43
C PHE A 43 -1.65 10.85 -7.93
N GLU A 44 -1.99 9.64 -8.38
CA GLU A 44 -2.09 9.27 -9.78
C GLU A 44 -0.81 9.72 -10.54
N ASP A 45 -0.93 10.05 -11.83
CA ASP A 45 0.16 10.66 -12.61
C ASP A 45 0.07 12.20 -12.65
N GLU A 46 -0.86 12.80 -11.89
CA GLU A 46 -1.24 14.21 -12.04
C GLU A 46 -0.64 15.12 -10.97
N LYS A 47 -0.58 14.65 -9.71
CA LYS A 47 -0.34 15.55 -8.57
C LYS A 47 0.78 15.08 -7.66
N GLU A 48 1.79 15.94 -7.52
CA GLU A 48 2.84 15.80 -6.52
C GLU A 48 2.26 16.05 -5.11
N ILE A 49 2.46 15.10 -4.19
CA ILE A 49 1.95 15.15 -2.81
C ILE A 49 3.06 15.58 -1.84
N THR A 50 4.30 15.18 -2.12
CA THR A 50 5.48 15.58 -1.35
C THR A 50 6.50 16.22 -2.27
N ALA A 51 7.32 17.12 -1.74
CA ALA A 51 8.51 17.57 -2.45
C ALA A 51 9.49 16.41 -2.68
N GLY A 52 10.33 16.53 -3.70
CA GLY A 52 11.41 15.57 -3.98
C GLY A 52 12.33 15.37 -2.78
N GLY A 53 12.64 14.10 -2.46
CA GLY A 53 13.48 13.71 -1.33
C GLY A 53 12.80 13.80 0.04
N SER A 54 11.57 14.31 0.12
CA SER A 54 10.85 14.44 1.39
C SER A 54 10.23 13.12 1.82
N ALA A 55 10.30 12.82 3.11
CA ALA A 55 9.64 11.66 3.69
C ALA A 55 8.11 11.87 3.76
N PHE A 56 7.38 10.77 3.78
CA PHE A 56 5.95 10.74 4.07
C PHE A 56 5.61 9.57 4.97
N SER A 57 4.51 9.69 5.71
CA SER A 57 4.07 8.64 6.62
C SER A 57 2.68 8.14 6.23
N LEU A 58 2.42 6.87 6.50
CA LEU A 58 1.19 6.16 6.19
C LEU A 58 0.69 5.45 7.45
N LEU A 59 -0.62 5.50 7.66
CA LEU A 59 -1.32 4.64 8.62
C LEU A 59 -1.98 3.50 7.83
N PRO A 60 -1.41 2.29 7.84
CA PRO A 60 -1.90 1.19 7.03
C PRO A 60 -3.23 0.64 7.56
N LEU A 61 -4.21 0.52 6.66
CA LEU A 61 -5.43 -0.24 6.89
C LEU A 61 -5.29 -1.70 6.46
N ALA A 62 -4.54 -1.95 5.40
CA ALA A 62 -4.18 -3.27 4.91
C ALA A 62 -2.77 -3.25 4.30
N ILE A 63 -2.11 -4.39 4.30
CA ILE A 63 -0.78 -4.57 3.72
C ILE A 63 -0.65 -5.97 3.14
N ARG A 64 0.10 -6.09 2.06
CA ARG A 64 0.57 -7.39 1.57
C ARG A 64 1.93 -7.32 0.91
N VAL A 65 2.64 -8.44 0.95
CA VAL A 65 3.86 -8.67 0.17
C VAL A 65 3.66 -9.91 -0.66
N PHE A 66 3.92 -9.81 -1.96
CA PHE A 66 3.64 -10.89 -2.91
C PHE A 66 4.53 -10.84 -4.14
N ARG A 67 4.60 -11.96 -4.86
CA ARG A 67 5.39 -12.11 -6.07
C ARG A 67 4.49 -12.18 -7.30
N ALA A 68 4.71 -11.29 -8.28
CA ALA A 68 3.90 -11.25 -9.49
C ALA A 68 4.54 -10.48 -10.65
N PRO A 69 4.25 -10.85 -11.91
CA PRO A 69 4.59 -10.08 -13.10
C PRO A 69 3.54 -8.99 -13.40
N LEU A 70 3.44 -7.99 -12.53
CA LEU A 70 2.47 -6.90 -12.71
C LEU A 70 2.84 -5.98 -13.89
N PHE A 71 1.81 -5.36 -14.50
CA PHE A 71 1.93 -4.31 -15.52
C PHE A 71 2.78 -4.69 -16.75
N LYS A 72 2.67 -5.96 -17.19
CA LYS A 72 3.48 -6.53 -18.29
C LYS A 72 5.00 -6.48 -18.02
N GLY A 73 5.39 -6.35 -16.76
CA GLY A 73 6.78 -6.39 -16.31
C GLY A 73 7.24 -7.82 -15.98
N PRO A 74 8.53 -7.99 -15.66
CA PRO A 74 9.04 -9.27 -15.18
C PRO A 74 8.45 -9.59 -13.81
N ASP A 75 8.54 -10.86 -13.41
CA ASP A 75 8.20 -11.29 -12.06
C ASP A 75 9.03 -10.54 -11.01
N ARG A 76 8.34 -9.95 -10.03
CA ARG A 76 8.94 -9.11 -8.99
C ARG A 76 8.27 -9.35 -7.66
N LEU A 77 9.02 -9.07 -6.61
CA LEU A 77 8.46 -8.91 -5.28
C LEU A 77 7.88 -7.51 -5.12
N TRP A 78 6.63 -7.45 -4.65
CA TRP A 78 5.84 -6.25 -4.46
C TRP A 78 5.44 -6.11 -3.00
N LEU A 79 5.48 -4.88 -2.50
CA LEU A 79 4.86 -4.46 -1.25
C LEU A 79 3.72 -3.52 -1.61
N GLU A 80 2.52 -3.82 -1.13
CA GLU A 80 1.36 -2.94 -1.28
C GLU A 80 0.86 -2.51 0.09
N ILE A 81 0.66 -1.20 0.25
CA ILE A 81 0.13 -0.60 1.48
C ILE A 81 -1.14 0.17 1.14
N PHE A 82 -2.23 -0.13 1.85
CA PHE A 82 -3.50 0.57 1.73
C PHE A 82 -3.68 1.52 2.91
N PHE A 83 -4.11 2.76 2.66
CA PHE A 83 -4.19 3.81 3.67
C PHE A 83 -5.30 4.83 3.32
N LEU A 84 -5.60 5.75 4.24
CA LEU A 84 -6.51 6.87 3.97
C LEU A 84 -5.75 8.15 3.64
N ASN A 85 -6.26 8.92 2.68
CA ASN A 85 -5.88 10.33 2.57
C ASN A 85 -6.73 11.21 3.50
N LYS A 86 -6.37 12.50 3.63
CA LYS A 86 -7.07 13.47 4.50
C LYS A 86 -8.51 13.76 4.07
N SER A 87 -8.92 13.36 2.87
CA SER A 87 -10.31 13.40 2.42
C SER A 87 -11.08 12.10 2.72
N GLY A 88 -10.47 11.11 3.37
CA GLY A 88 -11.13 9.84 3.71
C GLY A 88 -11.26 8.88 2.53
N HIS A 89 -10.50 9.06 1.44
CA HIS A 89 -10.51 8.06 0.37
C HIS A 89 -9.57 6.91 0.72
N LEU A 90 -10.00 5.67 0.44
CA LEU A 90 -9.08 4.53 0.47
C LEU A 90 -8.11 4.60 -0.70
N CYS A 91 -6.83 4.48 -0.39
CA CYS A 91 -5.72 4.66 -1.30
C CYS A 91 -4.78 3.45 -1.24
N GLY A 92 -4.06 3.17 -2.32
CA GLY A 92 -3.02 2.14 -2.37
C GLY A 92 -1.71 2.71 -2.92
N VAL A 93 -0.59 2.25 -2.38
CA VAL A 93 0.75 2.52 -2.91
C VAL A 93 1.53 1.22 -3.05
N LEU A 94 2.22 1.06 -4.18
CA LEU A 94 3.12 -0.05 -4.44
C LEU A 94 4.59 0.35 -4.33
N PHE A 95 5.37 -0.57 -3.78
CA PHE A 95 6.82 -0.59 -3.83
C PHE A 95 7.27 -1.94 -4.41
N HIS A 96 8.46 -1.99 -5.01
CA HIS A 96 9.03 -3.21 -5.54
C HIS A 96 10.55 -3.24 -5.38
N SER A 97 11.13 -4.41 -5.68
CA SER A 97 12.58 -4.62 -5.74
C SER A 97 13.28 -4.18 -4.44
N SER A 98 14.37 -3.43 -4.52
CA SER A 98 15.17 -3.02 -3.36
C SER A 98 14.40 -2.28 -2.27
N SER A 99 13.24 -1.68 -2.59
CA SER A 99 12.39 -1.07 -1.56
C SER A 99 11.74 -2.13 -0.66
N VAL A 100 11.33 -3.28 -1.23
CA VAL A 100 10.73 -4.37 -0.46
C VAL A 100 11.76 -5.05 0.44
N ASP A 101 13.00 -5.21 -0.03
CA ASP A 101 14.09 -5.73 0.79
C ASP A 101 14.35 -4.82 2.02
N ARG A 102 14.26 -3.50 1.84
CA ARG A 102 14.40 -2.53 2.93
C ARG A 102 13.22 -2.58 3.90
N PHE A 103 12.01 -2.78 3.39
CA PHE A 103 10.84 -3.03 4.23
C PHE A 103 11.06 -4.28 5.11
N TYR A 104 11.48 -5.42 4.55
CA TYR A 104 11.74 -6.63 5.35
C TYR A 104 12.85 -6.45 6.37
N ASN A 105 13.93 -5.76 6.02
CA ASN A 105 15.02 -5.50 6.96
C ASN A 105 14.57 -4.68 8.17
N ALA A 106 13.63 -3.74 7.97
CA ALA A 106 13.11 -2.88 9.02
C ALA A 106 11.92 -3.51 9.79
N ALA A 107 10.94 -4.07 9.07
CA ALA A 107 9.74 -4.68 9.65
C ALA A 107 9.98 -6.10 10.16
N GLY A 108 10.74 -6.93 9.43
CA GLY A 108 10.88 -8.36 9.69
C GLY A 108 11.44 -8.67 11.07
N LYS A 109 12.44 -7.90 11.54
CA LYS A 109 12.95 -8.03 12.91
C LYS A 109 11.88 -7.73 13.95
N ARG A 110 11.11 -6.65 13.77
CA ARG A 110 10.02 -6.27 14.69
C ARG A 110 8.89 -7.30 14.70
N MET A 111 8.52 -7.80 13.53
CA MET A 111 7.49 -8.83 13.41
C MET A 111 7.91 -10.14 14.09
N VAL A 112 9.16 -10.56 13.93
CA VAL A 112 9.66 -11.83 14.49
C VAL A 112 9.96 -11.72 15.98
N TYR A 113 10.72 -10.71 16.39
CA TYR A 113 11.21 -10.60 17.77
C TYR A 113 10.23 -9.86 18.68
N ASP A 114 9.64 -8.77 18.20
CA ASP A 114 8.78 -7.91 19.01
C ASP A 114 7.29 -8.27 18.85
N ARG A 115 6.97 -9.16 17.90
CA ARG A 115 5.59 -9.57 17.55
C ARG A 115 4.69 -8.37 17.20
N VAL A 116 5.27 -7.31 16.65
CA VAL A 116 4.56 -6.11 16.23
C VAL A 116 4.14 -6.25 14.76
N SER A 117 2.83 -6.18 14.53
CA SER A 117 2.25 -6.10 13.19
C SER A 117 2.56 -4.74 12.54
N PRO A 118 2.89 -4.69 11.23
CA PRO A 118 2.97 -3.43 10.49
C PRO A 118 1.67 -2.61 10.51
N LEU A 119 0.51 -3.26 10.67
CA LEU A 119 -0.77 -2.56 10.83
C LEU A 119 -0.89 -1.79 12.13
N GLY A 120 -0.12 -2.16 13.15
CA GLY A 120 -0.02 -1.48 14.43
C GLY A 120 0.98 -0.33 14.43
N SER A 121 1.52 0.09 13.27
CA SER A 121 2.58 1.09 13.19
C SER A 121 2.25 2.26 12.27
N LEU A 122 2.76 3.45 12.61
CA LEU A 122 2.97 4.54 11.68
C LEU A 122 4.19 4.19 10.83
N ILE A 123 3.98 4.01 9.53
CA ILE A 123 5.04 3.66 8.59
C ILE A 123 5.54 4.94 7.94
N THR A 124 6.79 5.33 8.20
CA THR A 124 7.43 6.46 7.53
C THR A 124 8.34 5.96 6.41
N VAL A 125 8.10 6.47 5.21
CA VAL A 125 8.85 6.19 3.99
C VAL A 125 9.79 7.36 3.73
N ARG A 126 11.10 7.09 3.77
CA ARG A 126 12.16 8.04 3.42
C ARG A 126 12.74 7.71 2.05
N PRO A 127 12.69 8.63 1.08
CA PRO A 127 13.42 8.48 -0.18
C PRO A 127 14.93 8.50 0.08
N LEU A 128 15.61 7.41 -0.24
CA LEU A 128 17.04 7.27 -0.05
C LEU A 128 17.77 7.36 -1.39
N PRO A 129 18.60 8.39 -1.63
CA PRO A 129 19.28 8.57 -2.91
C PRO A 129 20.28 7.45 -3.17
N ARG A 130 20.36 7.07 -4.44
CA ARG A 130 21.23 6.05 -5.02
C ARG A 130 21.72 6.51 -6.39
N MET A 131 22.77 5.85 -6.86
CA MET A 131 23.34 6.06 -8.19
C MET A 131 23.35 4.72 -8.93
N HIS A 132 22.71 4.67 -10.09
CA HIS A 132 22.85 3.54 -11.02
C HIS A 132 24.02 3.83 -11.96
N PRO A 133 24.97 2.90 -12.16
CA PRO A 133 26.13 3.13 -13.04
C PRO A 133 25.75 3.61 -14.44
N GLU A 134 24.66 3.09 -15.00
CA GLU A 134 24.22 3.35 -16.39
C GLU A 134 23.00 4.26 -16.51
N HIS A 135 22.22 4.44 -15.44
CA HIS A 135 20.91 5.10 -15.50
C HIS A 135 20.82 6.35 -14.62
N GLY A 136 21.91 6.71 -13.96
CA GLY A 136 22.01 7.93 -13.16
C GLY A 136 21.33 7.84 -11.79
N PRO A 137 21.03 9.00 -11.17
CA PRO A 137 20.51 9.06 -9.82
C PRO A 137 19.06 8.55 -9.74
N TYR A 138 18.76 7.84 -8.66
CA TYR A 138 17.42 7.36 -8.35
C TYR A 138 17.24 7.29 -6.83
N PHE A 139 16.03 6.97 -6.39
CA PHE A 139 15.65 6.84 -4.99
C PHE A 139 15.08 5.44 -4.73
N VAL A 140 15.43 4.89 -3.57
CA VAL A 140 14.81 3.68 -3.01
C VAL A 140 14.00 4.09 -1.79
N ALA A 141 12.87 3.45 -1.54
CA ALA A 141 12.11 3.68 -0.32
C ALA A 141 12.79 2.97 0.88
N ASP A 142 13.06 3.72 1.93
CA ASP A 142 13.55 3.24 3.22
C ASP A 142 12.45 3.41 4.26
N PHE A 143 12.27 2.44 5.16
CA PHE A 143 11.10 2.37 6.02
C PHE A 143 11.49 2.45 7.49
N THR A 144 10.77 3.27 8.25
CA THR A 144 10.78 3.26 9.71
C THR A 144 9.37 3.06 10.24
N PHE A 145 9.29 2.53 11.47
CA PHE A 145 8.03 2.13 12.08
C PHE A 145 7.98 2.75 13.48
N GLU A 146 6.83 3.29 13.85
CA GLU A 146 6.54 3.79 15.20
C GLU A 146 5.24 3.15 15.67
N ASP A 147 5.18 2.67 16.91
CA ASP A 147 3.96 2.01 17.40
C ASP A 147 2.80 3.00 17.46
N LEU A 148 1.62 2.57 17.01
CA LEU A 148 0.43 3.39 17.07
C LEU A 148 -0.13 3.44 18.49
N PRO A 149 -0.67 4.59 18.93
CA PRO A 149 -1.42 4.64 20.16
C PRO A 149 -2.71 3.81 20.02
N THR A 150 -3.14 3.18 21.11
CA THR A 150 -4.33 2.30 21.15
C THR A 150 -5.58 2.88 20.47
N PRO A 151 -5.93 4.18 20.63
CA PRO A 151 -7.08 4.75 19.94
C PRO A 151 -6.99 4.66 18.41
N ALA A 152 -5.80 4.85 17.83
CA ALA A 152 -5.60 4.74 16.39
C ALA A 152 -5.67 3.28 15.92
N GLN A 153 -5.13 2.34 16.70
CA GLN A 153 -5.24 0.90 16.41
C GLN A 153 -6.70 0.42 16.41
N ASN A 154 -7.47 0.79 17.44
CA ASN A 154 -8.89 0.47 17.55
C ASN A 154 -9.67 1.06 16.38
N LYS A 155 -9.38 2.32 16.01
CA LYS A 155 -10.04 2.97 14.87
C LYS A 155 -9.69 2.28 13.54
N ALA A 156 -8.45 1.81 13.35
CA ALA A 156 -8.09 1.06 12.15
C ALA A 156 -8.88 -0.25 12.03
N GLN A 157 -9.10 -0.94 13.16
CA GLN A 157 -9.94 -2.14 13.20
C GLN A 157 -11.41 -1.82 12.89
N GLU A 158 -11.97 -0.79 13.51
CA GLU A 158 -13.35 -0.32 13.25
C GLU A 158 -13.54 0.02 11.77
N ILE A 159 -12.60 0.76 11.16
CA ILE A 159 -12.65 1.10 9.74
C ILE A 159 -12.67 -0.16 8.88
N ARG A 160 -11.76 -1.12 9.11
CA ARG A 160 -11.71 -2.38 8.36
C ARG A 160 -13.02 -3.17 8.43
N GLN A 161 -13.72 -3.11 9.56
CA GLN A 161 -15.01 -3.80 9.74
C GLN A 161 -16.18 -3.06 9.07
N ALA A 162 -16.07 -1.74 8.92
CA ALA A 162 -17.14 -0.89 8.42
C ALA A 162 -17.13 -0.71 6.89
N ILE A 163 -16.01 -0.97 6.21
CA ILE A 163 -15.88 -0.81 4.76
C ILE A 163 -15.82 -2.17 4.04
N PRO A 164 -16.08 -2.23 2.72
CA PRO A 164 -15.89 -3.44 1.93
C PRO A 164 -14.46 -4.02 2.04
N PRO A 165 -14.25 -5.32 1.71
CA PRO A 165 -12.94 -5.95 1.73
C PRO A 165 -11.87 -5.13 1.01
N ILE A 166 -10.72 -4.94 1.64
CA ILE A 166 -9.65 -4.10 1.10
C ILE A 166 -8.78 -4.92 0.14
N TYR A 167 -8.90 -4.61 -1.14
CA TYR A 167 -8.03 -5.13 -2.20
C TYR A 167 -7.96 -4.17 -3.38
N ARG A 168 -7.12 -4.51 -4.36
CA ARG A 168 -7.06 -3.82 -5.64
C ARG A 168 -7.12 -4.82 -6.79
N ARG A 169 -8.11 -4.65 -7.66
CA ARG A 169 -8.49 -5.60 -8.72
C ARG A 169 -7.36 -5.86 -9.71
N ASP A 170 -6.60 -4.84 -10.09
CA ASP A 170 -5.52 -4.96 -11.08
C ASP A 170 -4.25 -5.65 -10.55
N THR A 171 -4.21 -5.98 -9.26
CA THR A 171 -3.09 -6.67 -8.61
C THR A 171 -3.52 -7.87 -7.77
N VAL A 172 -4.76 -8.34 -7.91
CA VAL A 172 -5.16 -9.61 -7.29
C VAL A 172 -4.34 -10.74 -7.93
N THR A 173 -3.76 -11.60 -7.09
CA THR A 173 -2.94 -12.74 -7.52
C THR A 173 -3.30 -13.99 -6.74
N HIS A 174 -2.84 -15.14 -7.21
CA HIS A 174 -3.07 -16.41 -6.53
C HIS A 174 -2.53 -16.36 -5.09
N PRO A 175 -3.27 -16.85 -4.08
CA PRO A 175 -2.86 -16.77 -2.67
C PRO A 175 -1.47 -17.36 -2.37
N GLU A 176 -1.04 -18.39 -3.11
CA GLU A 176 0.29 -18.99 -2.95
C GLU A 176 1.46 -18.03 -3.25
N THR A 177 1.19 -16.92 -3.93
CA THR A 177 2.19 -15.88 -4.20
C THR A 177 2.39 -14.92 -3.03
N MET A 178 1.53 -14.98 -2.00
CA MET A 178 1.57 -14.11 -0.83
C MET A 178 2.64 -14.56 0.17
N LEU A 179 3.51 -13.64 0.57
CA LEU A 179 4.51 -13.84 1.62
C LEU A 179 4.11 -13.16 2.94
N LEU A 180 3.31 -12.11 2.86
CA LEU A 180 2.74 -11.39 3.99
C LEU A 180 1.36 -10.89 3.57
N GLN A 181 0.38 -11.01 4.47
CA GLN A 181 -0.96 -10.47 4.26
C GLN A 181 -1.59 -10.13 5.61
N GLU A 182 -1.96 -8.87 5.80
CA GLU A 182 -2.70 -8.43 6.98
C GLU A 182 -3.73 -7.36 6.60
N GLY A 183 -4.98 -7.53 7.03
CA GLY A 183 -6.09 -6.62 6.69
C GLY A 183 -6.51 -6.61 5.21
N TYR A 184 -5.69 -7.18 4.33
CA TYR A 184 -5.99 -7.38 2.91
C TYR A 184 -6.91 -8.59 2.74
N GLN A 185 -7.97 -8.41 1.96
CA GLN A 185 -8.93 -9.45 1.65
C GLN A 185 -9.45 -9.25 0.22
N ALA A 186 -9.00 -10.10 -0.69
CA ALA A 186 -9.53 -10.15 -2.05
C ALA A 186 -10.58 -11.25 -2.19
N PRO A 187 -11.51 -11.14 -3.16
CA PRO A 187 -12.39 -12.25 -3.53
C PRO A 187 -11.56 -13.45 -4.01
N ASP A 188 -12.13 -14.66 -3.89
CA ASP A 188 -11.47 -15.91 -4.28
C ASP A 188 -10.97 -15.83 -5.73
N TYR A 189 -9.67 -16.06 -5.91
CA TYR A 189 -8.99 -15.98 -7.19
C TYR A 189 -9.61 -16.94 -8.23
N GLU A 190 -10.01 -18.15 -7.80
CA GLU A 190 -10.58 -19.18 -8.68
C GLU A 190 -11.99 -18.88 -9.17
N ALA A 191 -12.74 -17.99 -8.50
CA ALA A 191 -14.10 -17.65 -8.92
C ALA A 191 -14.13 -16.80 -10.22
N GLN A 192 -12.97 -16.29 -10.68
CA GLN A 192 -12.87 -15.43 -11.86
C GLN A 192 -12.27 -16.12 -13.10
N SER A 193 -11.78 -17.35 -12.99
CA SER A 193 -11.37 -18.16 -14.15
C SER A 193 -12.58 -18.82 -14.79
N THR A 194 -13.44 -18.03 -15.45
CA THR A 194 -14.42 -18.60 -16.40
C THR A 194 -13.66 -19.01 -17.65
N GLU A 195 -13.49 -20.31 -17.85
CA GLU A 195 -13.01 -20.85 -19.12
C GLU A 195 -13.90 -20.32 -20.25
N ILE A 196 -13.34 -19.51 -21.14
CA ILE A 196 -13.99 -19.22 -22.42
C ILE A 196 -13.91 -20.51 -23.22
N THR A 197 -14.95 -21.35 -23.10
CA THR A 197 -15.14 -22.50 -23.98
C THR A 197 -15.47 -21.92 -25.36
N ASN A 198 -14.47 -21.92 -26.24
CA ASN A 198 -14.66 -21.65 -27.66
C ASN A 198 -15.52 -22.77 -28.26
N HIS A 199 -16.84 -22.63 -28.19
CA HIS A 199 -17.72 -23.34 -29.10
C HIS A 199 -17.63 -22.66 -30.47
N ALA A 200 -16.75 -23.20 -31.33
CA ALA A 200 -16.83 -22.97 -32.76
C ALA A 200 -18.16 -23.57 -33.27
N PRO A 201 -19.02 -22.81 -33.96
CA PRO A 201 -20.14 -23.39 -34.67
C PRO A 201 -19.64 -24.17 -35.89
N ALA A 202 -20.29 -25.31 -36.12
CA ALA A 202 -20.01 -26.28 -37.19
C ALA A 202 -20.26 -25.73 -38.60
#